data_AF-A0A0R3LP01-F1
#
_entry.id   AF-A0A0R3LP01-F1
#
_cell.length_a   1.000
_cell.length_b   1.000
_cell.length_c   1.000
_cell.angle_alpha   90.00
_cell.angle_beta   90.00
_cell.angle_gamma   90.00
#
_symmetry.space_group_name_H-M   'P 1'
#
loop_
_entity.id
_entity.type
_entity.pdbx_description
1 polymer ?
#
loop_
_entity_poly.entity_id
_entity_poly.type
_entity_poly.pdbx_seq_one_letter_code
_entity_poly.pdbx_strand_id
1 'polypeptide(L)'
;MSTKEAFALLLESACDAFEALLSLLQRKVTIGGSSDHLTSGRAAAAIRMALAQSFVFNTCRAHRLCKHQAGALGLDRDERKVFIAATETLVDVRDINEHAYERKVSSAGRKQKSRMMHDQGNSFGDETSLTIDQGGVLMGPLDLRDVYRAVDRMRSLAGFRMLGDGD
;
A
#
# COMPACT_ATOMS: atom_id res chain seq x y z
N MET A 1 9.71 -20.27 -8.97
CA MET A 1 9.61 -18.80 -8.97
C MET A 1 10.81 -18.23 -8.24
N SER A 2 11.63 -17.43 -8.90
CA SER A 2 12.79 -16.76 -8.30
C SER A 2 12.38 -15.60 -7.40
N THR A 3 13.27 -15.12 -6.53
CA THR A 3 13.04 -13.92 -5.71
C THR A 3 12.73 -12.70 -6.57
N LYS A 4 13.39 -12.57 -7.74
CA LYS A 4 13.14 -11.47 -8.69
C LYS A 4 11.74 -11.55 -9.29
N GLU A 5 11.32 -12.73 -9.74
CA GLU A 5 9.96 -12.95 -10.26
C GLU A 5 8.90 -12.69 -9.19
N ALA A 6 9.12 -13.16 -7.97
CA ALA A 6 8.21 -12.91 -6.85
C ALA A 6 8.09 -11.42 -6.53
N PHE A 7 9.22 -10.69 -6.56
CA PHE A 7 9.24 -9.24 -6.36
C PHE A 7 8.48 -8.50 -7.47
N ALA A 8 8.76 -8.85 -8.73
CA ALA A 8 8.05 -8.30 -9.88
C ALA A 8 6.54 -8.52 -9.77
N LEU A 9 6.10 -9.75 -9.49
CA LEU A 9 4.67 -10.07 -9.33
C LEU A 9 4.00 -9.22 -8.25
N LEU A 10 4.68 -8.99 -7.11
CA LEU A 10 4.15 -8.16 -6.04
C LEU A 10 3.99 -6.69 -6.46
N LEU A 11 4.97 -6.13 -7.19
CA LEU A 11 4.91 -4.76 -7.69
C LEU A 11 3.79 -4.60 -8.72
N GLU A 12 3.68 -5.52 -9.67
CA GLU A 12 2.64 -5.51 -10.71
C GLU A 12 1.25 -5.64 -10.07
N SER A 13 1.07 -6.62 -9.18
CA SER A 13 -0.21 -6.81 -8.46
C SER A 13 -0.61 -5.59 -7.62
N ALA A 14 0.37 -4.90 -7.03
CA ALA A 14 0.11 -3.67 -6.29
C ALA A 14 -0.34 -2.55 -7.24
N CYS A 15 0.42 -2.30 -8.32
CA CYS A 15 0.10 -1.25 -9.28
C CYS A 15 -1.24 -1.50 -9.98
N ASP A 16 -1.52 -2.72 -10.43
CA ASP A 16 -2.79 -3.09 -11.07
C ASP A 16 -3.99 -2.81 -10.16
N ALA A 17 -3.88 -3.18 -8.89
CA ALA A 17 -4.95 -2.93 -7.92
C ALA A 17 -5.18 -1.42 -7.70
N PHE A 18 -4.11 -0.63 -7.61
CA PHE A 18 -4.22 0.81 -7.39
C PHE A 18 -4.72 1.54 -8.64
N GLU A 19 -4.28 1.16 -9.83
CA GLU A 19 -4.71 1.73 -11.10
C GLU A 19 -6.18 1.41 -11.41
N ALA A 20 -6.62 0.18 -11.09
CA ALA A 20 -8.03 -0.18 -11.15
C ALA A 20 -8.87 0.65 -10.18
N LEU A 21 -8.38 0.87 -8.95
CA LEU A 21 -9.05 1.73 -7.97
C LEU A 21 -9.18 3.17 -8.48
N LEU A 22 -8.09 3.76 -9.00
CA LEU A 22 -8.13 5.10 -9.57
C LEU A 22 -9.10 5.20 -10.76
N SER A 23 -9.14 4.18 -11.61
CA SER A 23 -10.07 4.12 -12.75
C SER A 23 -11.54 4.08 -12.30
N LEU A 24 -11.85 3.36 -11.21
CA LEU A 24 -13.18 3.33 -10.60
C LEU A 24 -13.56 4.67 -9.96
N LEU A 25 -12.62 5.34 -9.28
CA LEU A 25 -12.86 6.65 -8.65
C LEU A 25 -13.09 7.74 -9.70
N GLN A 26 -12.34 7.68 -10.80
CA GLN A 26 -12.46 8.58 -11.95
C GLN A 26 -13.64 8.24 -12.87
N ARG A 27 -14.43 7.20 -12.56
CA ARG A 27 -15.54 6.71 -13.39
C ARG A 27 -15.12 6.35 -14.83
N LYS A 28 -13.85 6.02 -15.05
CA LYS A 28 -13.35 5.49 -16.33
C LYS A 28 -13.81 4.06 -16.55
N VAL A 29 -14.01 3.32 -15.46
CA VAL A 29 -14.55 1.96 -15.43
C VAL A 29 -15.77 1.94 -14.53
N THR A 30 -16.80 1.20 -14.92
CA THR A 30 -18.02 1.01 -14.14
C THR A 30 -18.15 -0.45 -13.72
N ILE A 31 -18.58 -0.67 -12.49
CA ILE A 31 -18.90 -2.02 -11.99
C ILE A 31 -20.27 -2.39 -12.56
N GLY A 32 -20.31 -3.42 -13.40
CA GLY A 32 -21.57 -4.00 -13.88
C GLY A 32 -22.30 -4.70 -12.73
N GLY A 33 -23.60 -4.47 -12.57
CA GLY A 33 -24.38 -5.04 -11.47
C GLY A 33 -25.87 -4.71 -11.54
N SER A 34 -26.63 -5.34 -10.63
CA SER A 34 -28.09 -5.24 -10.51
C SER A 34 -28.58 -3.79 -10.41
N SER A 35 -29.80 -3.51 -10.90
CA SER A 35 -30.45 -2.19 -10.87
C SER A 35 -30.80 -1.68 -9.46
N ASP A 36 -30.63 -2.53 -8.45
CA ASP A 36 -30.92 -2.20 -7.07
C ASP A 36 -29.81 -1.30 -6.48
N HIS A 37 -30.15 -0.02 -6.28
CA HIS A 37 -29.21 1.04 -5.91
C HIS A 37 -28.51 0.81 -4.56
N LEU A 38 -29.19 0.17 -3.59
CA LEU A 38 -28.64 -0.09 -2.26
C LEU A 38 -27.56 -1.19 -2.27
N THR A 39 -27.80 -2.26 -3.02
CA THR A 39 -26.84 -3.36 -3.17
C THR A 39 -25.67 -2.97 -4.07
N SER A 40 -25.94 -2.22 -5.14
CA SER A 40 -24.92 -1.67 -6.05
C SER A 40 -23.94 -0.73 -5.33
N GLY A 41 -24.44 0.19 -4.49
CA GLY A 41 -23.60 1.11 -3.73
C GLY A 41 -22.66 0.42 -2.72
N ARG A 42 -23.17 -0.57 -1.98
CA ARG A 42 -22.36 -1.36 -1.03
C ARG A 42 -21.32 -2.22 -1.73
N ALA A 43 -21.69 -2.85 -2.86
CA ALA A 43 -20.75 -3.64 -3.67
C ALA A 43 -19.61 -2.76 -4.21
N ALA A 44 -19.92 -1.56 -4.70
CA ALA A 44 -18.91 -0.63 -5.18
C ALA A 44 -17.93 -0.19 -4.07
N ALA A 45 -18.43 0.07 -2.86
CA ALA A 45 -17.59 0.38 -1.72
C ALA A 45 -16.68 -0.80 -1.32
N ALA A 46 -17.22 -2.02 -1.29
CA ALA A 46 -16.47 -3.23 -0.97
C ALA A 46 -15.36 -3.51 -2.01
N ILE A 47 -15.65 -3.33 -3.30
CA ILE A 47 -14.66 -3.52 -4.38
C ILE A 47 -13.53 -2.50 -4.26
N ARG A 48 -13.86 -1.21 -4.04
CA ARG A 48 -12.84 -0.18 -3.82
C ARG A 48 -11.96 -0.52 -2.63
N MET A 49 -12.55 -1.02 -1.55
CA MET A 49 -11.81 -1.43 -0.37
C MET A 49 -10.88 -2.61 -0.64
N ALA A 50 -11.38 -3.65 -1.29
CA ALA A 50 -10.57 -4.81 -1.63
C ALA A 50 -9.36 -4.44 -2.51
N LEU A 51 -9.54 -3.52 -3.47
CA LEU A 51 -8.45 -3.02 -4.31
C LEU A 51 -7.41 -2.23 -3.50
N ALA A 52 -7.85 -1.33 -2.62
CA ALA A 52 -6.94 -0.58 -1.75
C ALA A 52 -6.16 -1.51 -0.81
N GLN A 53 -6.84 -2.48 -0.18
CA GLN A 53 -6.20 -3.49 0.66
C GLN A 53 -5.22 -4.36 -0.11
N SER A 54 -5.54 -4.74 -1.36
CA SER A 54 -4.63 -5.49 -2.23
C SER A 54 -3.36 -4.70 -2.53
N PHE A 55 -3.47 -3.40 -2.84
CA PHE A 55 -2.32 -2.52 -3.02
C PHE A 55 -1.44 -2.49 -1.76
N VAL A 56 -2.04 -2.27 -0.59
CA VAL A 56 -1.32 -2.21 0.69
C VAL A 56 -0.62 -3.53 0.99
N PHE A 57 -1.34 -4.64 0.85
CA PHE A 57 -0.83 -5.97 1.15
C PHE A 57 0.39 -6.33 0.30
N ASN A 58 0.30 -6.13 -1.02
CA ASN A 58 1.37 -6.45 -1.96
C ASN A 58 2.57 -5.50 -1.79
N THR A 59 2.32 -4.21 -1.54
CA THR A 59 3.38 -3.22 -1.26
C THR A 59 4.17 -3.60 -0.02
N CYS A 60 3.52 -3.95 1.09
CA CYS A 60 4.22 -4.37 2.31
C CYS A 60 5.03 -5.65 2.11
N ARG A 61 4.53 -6.60 1.31
CA ARG A 61 5.29 -7.82 0.97
C ARG A 61 6.51 -7.50 0.11
N ALA A 62 6.36 -6.63 -0.89
CA ALA A 62 7.46 -6.14 -1.71
C ALA A 62 8.51 -5.42 -0.84
N HIS A 63 8.09 -4.55 0.07
CA HIS A 63 8.97 -3.90 1.04
C HIS A 63 9.79 -4.92 1.83
N ARG A 64 9.14 -5.91 2.45
CA ARG A 64 9.83 -6.94 3.26
C ARG A 64 10.83 -7.74 2.41
N LEU A 65 10.46 -8.08 1.17
CA LEU A 65 11.34 -8.79 0.25
C LEU A 65 12.55 -7.93 -0.15
N CYS A 66 12.34 -6.65 -0.47
CA CYS A 66 13.39 -5.69 -0.78
C CYS A 66 14.33 -5.45 0.39
N LYS A 67 13.80 -5.42 1.63
CA LYS A 67 14.58 -5.20 2.86
C LYS A 67 15.44 -6.41 3.23
N HIS A 68 14.91 -7.63 3.14
CA HIS A 68 15.58 -8.83 3.63
C HIS A 68 16.31 -9.64 2.56
N GLN A 69 15.93 -9.51 1.29
CA GLN A 69 16.51 -10.28 0.17
C GLN A 69 17.14 -9.37 -0.89
N ALA A 70 17.65 -8.20 -0.49
CA ALA A 70 18.20 -7.18 -1.38
C ALA A 70 19.27 -7.70 -2.36
N GLY A 71 20.12 -8.64 -1.93
CA GLY A 71 21.18 -9.22 -2.75
C GLY A 71 20.66 -10.10 -3.90
N ALA A 72 19.51 -10.75 -3.72
CA ALA A 72 18.91 -11.60 -4.75
C ALA A 72 18.18 -10.79 -5.84
N LEU A 73 17.85 -9.53 -5.57
CA LEU A 73 17.10 -8.67 -6.49
C LEU A 73 17.97 -8.03 -7.57
N GLY A 74 19.28 -7.88 -7.33
CA GLY A 74 20.18 -7.24 -8.31
C GLY A 74 19.87 -5.76 -8.59
N LEU A 75 19.15 -5.09 -7.67
CA LEU A 75 18.76 -3.69 -7.80
C LEU A 75 19.85 -2.74 -7.30
N ASP A 76 19.85 -1.54 -7.86
CA ASP A 76 20.68 -0.43 -7.37
C ASP A 76 20.40 -0.16 -5.88
N ARG A 77 21.47 0.18 -5.14
CA ARG A 77 21.38 0.34 -3.69
C ARG A 77 20.57 1.57 -3.30
N ASP A 78 20.67 2.66 -4.05
CA ASP A 78 20.01 3.91 -3.70
C ASP A 78 18.53 3.86 -4.10
N GLU A 79 18.19 3.25 -5.24
CA GLU A 79 16.79 2.97 -5.61
C GLU A 79 16.08 2.12 -4.53
N ARG A 80 16.76 1.10 -3.99
CA ARG A 80 16.21 0.31 -2.88
C ARG A 80 15.95 1.16 -1.63
N LYS A 81 16.88 2.05 -1.26
CA LYS A 81 16.70 2.91 -0.07
C LYS A 81 15.51 3.84 -0.25
N VAL A 82 15.37 4.44 -1.44
CA VAL A 82 14.24 5.32 -1.76
C VAL A 82 12.92 4.55 -1.66
N PHE A 83 12.85 3.36 -2.23
CA PHE A 83 11.65 2.52 -2.15
C PHE A 83 11.31 2.11 -0.72
N ILE A 84 12.30 1.66 0.06
CA ILE A 84 12.10 1.28 1.48
C ILE A 84 11.59 2.48 2.28
N ALA A 85 12.23 3.64 2.16
CA ALA A 85 11.84 4.84 2.90
C ALA A 85 10.41 5.30 2.55
N ALA A 86 10.03 5.24 1.26
CA ALA A 86 8.69 5.63 0.81
C ALA A 86 7.58 4.66 1.25
N THR A 87 7.91 3.41 1.54
CA THR A 87 6.94 2.36 1.89
C THR A 87 6.96 1.99 3.37
N GLU A 88 7.94 2.46 4.16
CA GLU A 88 8.11 2.13 5.57
C GLU A 88 6.90 2.55 6.41
N THR A 89 6.38 3.77 6.20
CA THR A 89 5.19 4.25 6.92
C THR A 89 3.96 3.39 6.68
N LEU A 90 3.83 2.79 5.48
CA LEU A 90 2.72 1.89 5.18
C LEU A 90 2.84 0.57 5.96
N VAL A 91 4.07 0.04 6.06
CA VAL A 91 4.34 -1.17 6.85
C VAL A 91 4.04 -0.91 8.32
N ASP A 92 4.46 0.22 8.86
CA ASP A 92 4.19 0.59 10.25
C ASP A 92 2.68 0.65 10.54
N VAL A 93 1.90 1.31 9.68
CA VAL A 93 0.44 1.41 9.85
C VAL A 93 -0.23 0.04 9.70
N ARG A 94 0.23 -0.81 8.77
CA ARG A 94 -0.30 -2.18 8.62
C ARG A 94 0.05 -3.06 9.82
N ASP A 95 1.27 -2.99 10.32
CA ASP A 95 1.69 -3.77 11.49
C ASP A 95 0.90 -3.34 12.74
N ILE A 96 0.56 -2.05 12.88
CA ILE A 96 -0.39 -1.56 13.90
C ILE A 96 -1.78 -2.20 13.71
N ASN A 97 -2.27 -2.30 12.46
CA ASN A 97 -3.54 -2.94 12.12
C ASN A 97 -3.56 -4.46 12.40
N GLU A 98 -2.45 -5.17 12.18
CA GLU A 98 -2.35 -6.62 12.37
C GLU A 98 -2.08 -7.00 13.83
N HIS A 99 -1.41 -6.13 14.59
CA HIS A 99 -0.94 -6.41 15.95
C HIS A 99 -1.50 -5.45 16.98
N ALA A 100 -2.76 -5.01 16.82
CA ALA A 100 -3.47 -4.14 17.74
C ALA A 100 -3.01 -4.39 19.20
N TYR A 101 -2.17 -3.48 19.70
CA TYR A 101 -1.65 -3.46 21.07
C TYR A 101 -0.59 -4.49 21.54
N GLU A 102 0.27 -5.05 20.70
CA GLU A 102 1.59 -5.53 21.21
C GLU A 102 2.60 -4.37 21.28
N ARG A 103 2.43 -3.49 22.27
CA ARG A 103 3.43 -2.50 22.63
C ARG A 103 4.64 -3.21 23.25
N LYS A 104 5.53 -3.76 22.43
CA LYS A 104 6.88 -4.12 22.89
C LYS A 104 7.56 -2.82 23.30
N VAL A 105 7.69 -2.63 24.60
CA VAL A 105 8.52 -1.59 25.20
C VAL A 105 9.96 -1.89 24.77
N SER A 106 10.38 -1.36 23.62
CA SER A 106 11.76 -1.48 23.18
C SER A 106 12.62 -0.60 24.09
N SER A 107 13.42 -1.27 24.91
CA SER A 107 14.50 -0.74 25.73
C SER A 107 15.62 -0.15 24.87
N ALA A 108 15.34 0.93 24.14
CA ALA A 108 16.35 1.75 23.46
C ALA A 108 15.79 3.12 23.05
N GLY A 109 15.62 4.02 24.03
CA GLY A 109 16.07 5.41 23.94
C GLY A 109 15.60 6.36 22.83
N ARG A 110 14.67 6.02 21.93
CA ARG A 110 14.10 7.01 20.98
C ARG A 110 12.59 7.10 21.20
N LYS A 111 12.19 8.08 22.00
CA LYS A 111 10.78 8.48 22.15
C LYS A 111 10.28 9.00 20.80
N GLN A 112 9.78 8.10 19.96
CA GLN A 112 8.88 8.49 18.89
C GLN A 112 7.66 9.06 19.62
N LYS A 113 7.44 10.37 19.50
CA LYS A 113 6.30 11.05 20.09
C LYS A 113 5.06 10.44 19.45
N SER A 114 4.49 9.43 20.09
CA SER A 114 3.08 9.09 19.95
C SER A 114 2.35 10.39 20.27
N ARG A 115 1.87 11.07 19.21
CA ARG A 115 0.91 12.14 19.35
C ARG A 115 -0.40 11.48 19.74
N MET A 116 -0.48 11.01 20.99
CA MET A 116 -1.77 10.84 21.64
C MET A 116 -2.39 12.24 21.69
N MET A 117 -3.22 12.54 20.71
CA MET A 117 -4.01 13.77 20.72
C MET A 117 -5.02 13.63 21.84
N HIS A 118 -4.89 14.54 22.80
CA HIS A 118 -5.90 14.80 23.79
C HIS A 118 -7.23 15.11 23.11
N ASP A 119 -8.25 14.48 23.67
CA ASP A 119 -9.68 14.75 23.54
C ASP A 119 -10.01 16.23 23.30
N GLN A 120 -10.50 16.52 22.09
CA GLN A 120 -11.42 17.62 21.81
C GLN A 120 -12.09 17.42 20.44
N GLY A 121 -13.32 16.91 20.47
CA GLY A 121 -14.35 17.27 19.49
C GLY A 121 -14.32 16.54 18.14
N ASN A 122 -15.10 15.46 18.07
CA ASN A 122 -15.95 15.15 16.92
C ASN A 122 -15.32 14.68 15.59
N SER A 123 -14.26 13.88 15.64
CA SER A 123 -14.01 12.88 14.59
C SER A 123 -13.17 11.74 15.17
N PHE A 124 -13.75 10.53 15.27
CA PHE A 124 -13.01 9.29 15.49
C PHE A 124 -12.18 9.01 14.22
N GLY A 125 -11.06 9.72 14.07
CA GLY A 125 -10.06 9.42 13.04
C GLY A 125 -9.24 8.23 13.50
N ASP A 126 -9.70 7.02 13.16
CA ASP A 126 -8.91 5.81 13.32
C ASP A 126 -7.63 5.96 12.48
N GLU A 127 -6.46 6.01 13.15
CA GLU A 127 -5.14 6.23 12.55
C GLU A 127 -4.76 5.16 11.51
N THR A 128 -5.57 4.10 11.42
CA THR A 128 -5.39 3.01 10.48
C THR A 128 -6.59 2.79 9.55
N SER A 129 -7.61 3.65 9.64
CA SER A 129 -8.80 3.58 8.78
C SER A 129 -8.47 3.92 7.34
N LEU A 130 -9.00 3.13 6.43
CA LEU A 130 -8.83 3.36 5.01
C LEU A 130 -10.02 4.17 4.48
N THR A 131 -9.74 5.42 4.10
CA THR A 131 -10.73 6.36 3.59
C THR A 131 -10.55 6.50 2.09
N ILE A 132 -11.62 6.24 1.33
CA ILE A 132 -11.62 6.34 -0.13
C ILE A 132 -12.70 7.33 -0.55
N ASP A 133 -12.29 8.46 -1.10
CA ASP A 133 -13.19 9.47 -1.63
C ASP A 133 -12.67 10.06 -2.95
N GLN A 134 -13.29 11.14 -3.43
CA GLN A 134 -12.82 11.83 -4.64
C GLN A 134 -11.53 12.63 -4.41
N GLY A 135 -11.25 13.02 -3.16
CA GLY A 135 -10.06 13.76 -2.76
C GLY A 135 -8.81 12.88 -2.71
N GLY A 136 -8.93 11.61 -2.32
CA GLY A 136 -7.78 10.72 -2.18
C GLY A 136 -8.10 9.29 -1.77
N VAL A 137 -7.03 8.48 -1.71
CA VAL A 137 -7.05 7.14 -1.11
C VAL A 137 -6.13 7.22 0.10
N LEU A 138 -6.72 7.38 1.29
CA LEU A 138 -5.99 7.63 2.53
C LEU A 138 -5.99 6.39 3.42
N MET A 139 -4.91 6.18 4.15
CA MET A 139 -4.83 5.23 5.25
C MET A 139 -4.33 5.97 6.50
N GLY A 140 -5.26 6.32 7.40
CA GLY A 140 -4.99 7.32 8.44
C GLY A 140 -4.50 8.64 7.82
N PRO A 141 -3.32 9.16 8.22
CA PRO A 141 -2.75 10.38 7.64
C PRO A 141 -1.99 10.16 6.32
N LEU A 142 -1.82 8.92 5.86
CA LEU A 142 -0.99 8.58 4.70
C LEU A 142 -1.81 8.66 3.41
N ASP A 143 -1.35 9.44 2.42
CA ASP A 143 -1.88 9.38 1.06
C ASP A 143 -1.22 8.22 0.29
N LEU A 144 -2.01 7.21 -0.07
CA LEU A 144 -1.52 6.04 -0.79
C LEU A 144 -1.05 6.37 -2.21
N ARG A 145 -1.40 7.54 -2.77
CA ARG A 145 -0.88 7.98 -4.07
C ARG A 145 0.62 8.26 -4.05
N ASP A 146 1.14 8.79 -2.93
CA ASP A 146 2.57 9.04 -2.79
C ASP A 146 3.35 7.73 -2.68
N VAL A 147 2.79 6.75 -1.96
CA VAL A 147 3.34 5.40 -1.91
C VAL A 147 3.30 4.74 -3.29
N TYR A 148 2.17 4.87 -4.00
CA TYR A 148 2.00 4.32 -5.35
C TYR A 148 3.08 4.82 -6.32
N ARG A 149 3.43 6.11 -6.29
CA ARG A 149 4.51 6.66 -7.13
C ARG A 149 5.85 5.94 -6.91
N ALA A 150 6.17 5.61 -5.66
CA ALA A 150 7.39 4.86 -5.34
C ALA A 150 7.30 3.40 -5.80
N VAL A 151 6.14 2.77 -5.66
CA VAL A 151 5.89 1.39 -6.13
C VAL A 151 5.96 1.32 -7.66
N ASP A 152 5.38 2.28 -8.37
CA ASP A 152 5.39 2.34 -9.84
C ASP A 152 6.79 2.59 -10.40
N ARG A 153 7.56 3.48 -9.76
CA ARG A 153 8.99 3.65 -10.07
C ARG A 153 9.74 2.33 -9.90
N MET A 154 9.50 1.61 -8.80
CA MET A 154 10.16 0.32 -8.57
C MET A 154 9.68 -0.76 -9.55
N ARG A 155 8.41 -0.77 -9.94
CA ARG A 155 7.88 -1.61 -11.04
C ARG A 155 8.63 -1.36 -12.34
N SER A 156 8.93 -0.10 -12.66
CA SER A 156 9.70 0.24 -13.86
C SER A 156 11.14 -0.29 -13.84
N LEU A 157 11.72 -0.48 -12.64
CA LEU A 157 13.09 -0.96 -12.46
C LEU A 157 13.20 -2.48 -12.26
N ALA A 158 12.12 -3.11 -11.79
CA ALA A 158 12.15 -4.48 -11.27
C ALA A 158 10.91 -5.33 -11.60
N GLY A 159 9.97 -4.78 -12.39
CA GLY A 159 8.75 -5.46 -12.83
C GLY A 159 9.01 -6.46 -13.96
N PHE A 160 7.96 -7.08 -14.49
CA PHE A 160 8.11 -8.19 -15.44
C PHE A 160 8.89 -7.80 -16.70
N ARG A 161 8.73 -6.54 -17.15
CA ARG A 161 9.44 -6.02 -18.33
C ARG A 161 10.96 -6.14 -18.19
N MET A 162 11.49 -5.97 -16.98
CA MET A 162 12.93 -6.03 -16.71
C MET A 162 13.45 -7.46 -16.53
N LEU A 163 12.56 -8.45 -16.44
CA LEU A 163 12.94 -9.87 -16.41
C LEU A 163 13.09 -10.47 -17.82
N GLY A 164 12.55 -9.81 -18.85
CA GLY A 164 12.54 -10.29 -20.24
C GLY A 164 13.78 -9.95 -21.06
N ASP A 165 14.65 -9.06 -20.59
CA ASP A 165 15.88 -8.64 -21.30
C ASP A 165 17.07 -9.61 -21.05
N GLY A 166 16.78 -10.90 -20.88
CA GLY A 166 17.72 -11.92 -20.40
C GLY A 166 17.91 -13.13 -21.31
N ASP A 167 17.58 -13.03 -22.61
CA ASP A 167 17.91 -14.03 -23.65
C ASP A 167 18.92 -13.49 -24.67
#